data_AF-A0AAV0ES67-F1
#
_entry.id   AF-A0AAV0ES67-F1
#
_cell.length_a   1.000
_cell.length_b   1.000
_cell.length_c   1.000
_cell.angle_alpha   90.00
_cell.angle_beta   90.00
_cell.angle_gamma   90.00
#
_symmetry.space_group_name_H-M   'P 1'
#
loop_
_entity.id
_entity.type
_entity.pdbx_description
1 polymer ?
#
loop_
_entity_poly.entity_id
_entity_poly.type
_entity_poly.pdbx_seq_one_letter_code
_entity_poly.pdbx_strand_id
1 'polypeptide(L)'
;MKGSRRPIYAVITWLRRQPPKVKAFLAVITGMATLVMLRAIIQDHDNLFVAAEAVHSLGISVLIYKLTKEKTCDGLSLKSQELTAMFLAVRLYCSFVMEYDIHTVLDLATLATTLWVIYMIRFNLRSIDMENKDSFPLYFVVVPCAVLALLIHPTTSHHIVNRIFWAFCVFLEAVSVLPQLHVMQNTKIVEPFTAHYVFALGVARFLSCAHWVLQVLDSRGHLLVALGHGLWPSMVLISEIVQTFILADFCYYYVKSVFGGQLVLRLPSGAV
;
A
#
# COMPACT_ATOMS: atom_id res chain seq x y z
N MET A 1 -36.21 25.13 -19.49
CA MET A 1 -35.87 23.69 -19.69
C MET A 1 -35.01 23.23 -18.52
N LYS A 2 -35.52 22.32 -17.68
CA LYS A 2 -34.82 21.80 -16.48
C LYS A 2 -33.63 20.95 -16.92
N GLY A 3 -32.42 21.37 -16.56
CA GLY A 3 -31.19 20.65 -16.87
C GLY A 3 -31.24 19.22 -16.35
N SER A 4 -30.94 18.27 -17.23
CA SER A 4 -30.76 16.85 -16.91
C SER A 4 -29.76 16.73 -15.75
N ARG A 5 -30.26 16.49 -14.53
CA ARG A 5 -29.41 16.13 -13.40
C ARG A 5 -28.86 14.75 -13.73
N ARG A 6 -27.58 14.69 -14.13
CA ARG A 6 -26.88 13.43 -14.42
C ARG A 6 -27.17 12.42 -13.29
N PRO A 7 -27.62 11.18 -13.59
CA PRO A 7 -28.04 10.22 -12.57
C PRO A 7 -26.96 9.99 -11.49
N ILE A 8 -25.69 10.09 -11.88
CA ILE A 8 -24.51 10.04 -11.00
C ILE A 8 -24.58 11.11 -9.90
N TYR A 9 -25.00 12.34 -10.21
CA TYR A 9 -25.12 13.42 -9.23
C TYR A 9 -26.22 13.14 -8.19
N ALA A 10 -27.33 12.50 -8.60
CA ALA A 10 -28.39 12.12 -7.67
C ALA A 10 -27.91 11.05 -6.69
N VAL A 11 -27.19 10.04 -7.19
CA VAL A 11 -26.59 8.97 -6.37
C VAL A 11 -25.56 9.52 -5.40
N ILE A 12 -24.63 10.38 -5.85
CA ILE A 12 -23.63 11.00 -4.97
C ILE A 12 -24.27 11.85 -3.88
N THR A 13 -25.30 12.62 -4.23
CA THR A 13 -26.01 13.49 -3.28
C THR A 13 -26.77 12.66 -2.23
N TRP A 14 -27.39 11.57 -2.65
CA TRP A 14 -28.06 10.63 -1.76
C TRP A 14 -27.06 9.94 -0.83
N LEU A 15 -25.92 9.47 -1.36
CA LEU A 15 -24.88 8.79 -0.59
C LEU A 15 -24.30 9.70 0.51
N ARG A 16 -24.07 10.98 0.21
CA ARG A 16 -23.57 11.95 1.19
C ARG A 16 -24.50 12.11 2.40
N ARG A 17 -25.82 12.02 2.18
CA ARG A 17 -26.87 12.19 3.21
C ARG A 17 -27.08 10.95 4.08
N GLN A 18 -26.49 9.81 3.72
CA GLN A 18 -26.66 8.57 4.49
C GLN A 18 -25.90 8.60 5.82
N PRO A 19 -26.43 7.94 6.86
CA PRO A 19 -25.74 7.81 8.14
C PRO A 19 -24.47 6.96 8.00
N PRO A 20 -23.49 7.11 8.93
CA PRO A 20 -22.20 6.41 8.85
C PRO A 20 -22.33 4.89 8.72
N LYS A 21 -23.30 4.29 9.44
CA LYS A 21 -23.59 2.84 9.38
C LYS A 21 -23.98 2.37 7.97
N VAL A 22 -24.80 3.16 7.26
CA VAL A 22 -25.24 2.85 5.89
C VAL A 22 -24.09 3.03 4.90
N LYS A 23 -23.23 4.04 5.09
CA LYS A 23 -22.02 4.21 4.29
C LYS A 23 -21.05 3.04 4.45
N ALA A 24 -20.82 2.59 5.68
CA ALA A 24 -20.01 1.41 5.97
C ALA A 24 -20.60 0.16 5.32
N PHE A 25 -21.91 -0.06 5.45
CA PHE A 25 -22.60 -1.18 4.82
C PHE A 25 -22.49 -1.16 3.28
N LEU A 26 -22.70 0.00 2.65
CA LEU A 26 -22.54 0.15 1.20
C LEU A 26 -21.09 -0.07 0.74
N ALA A 27 -20.10 0.38 1.52
CA ALA A 27 -18.70 0.14 1.24
C ALA A 27 -18.38 -1.36 1.29
N VAL A 28 -18.89 -2.09 2.30
CA VAL A 28 -18.73 -3.55 2.41
C VAL A 28 -19.39 -4.27 1.23
N ILE A 29 -20.63 -3.91 0.86
CA ILE A 29 -21.30 -4.48 -0.31
C ILE A 29 -20.51 -4.22 -1.59
N THR A 30 -20.04 -2.98 -1.78
CA THR A 30 -19.27 -2.61 -2.96
C THR A 30 -17.96 -3.40 -3.02
N GLY A 31 -17.26 -3.54 -1.88
CA GLY A 31 -16.05 -4.36 -1.77
C GLY A 31 -16.30 -5.83 -2.12
N MET A 32 -17.35 -6.43 -1.53
CA MET A 32 -17.73 -7.81 -1.86
C MET A 32 -18.11 -7.96 -3.34
N ALA A 33 -18.88 -7.04 -3.91
CA ALA A 33 -19.24 -7.05 -5.32
C ALA A 33 -18.00 -6.92 -6.22
N THR A 34 -17.04 -6.07 -5.88
CA THR A 34 -15.78 -5.96 -6.63
C THR A 34 -14.97 -7.24 -6.56
N LEU A 35 -14.88 -7.91 -5.40
CA LEU A 35 -14.18 -9.19 -5.28
C LEU A 35 -14.87 -10.29 -6.09
N VAL A 36 -16.20 -10.37 -6.08
CA VAL A 36 -16.96 -11.32 -6.90
C VAL A 36 -16.76 -11.04 -8.39
N MET A 37 -16.77 -9.77 -8.79
CA MET A 37 -16.52 -9.37 -10.17
C MET A 37 -15.09 -9.72 -10.61
N LEU A 38 -14.09 -9.46 -9.77
CA LEU A 38 -12.69 -9.83 -10.04
C LEU A 38 -12.55 -11.34 -10.20
N ARG A 39 -13.16 -12.13 -9.30
CA ARG A 39 -13.20 -13.59 -9.40
C ARG A 39 -13.89 -14.09 -10.68
N ALA A 40 -14.92 -13.39 -11.15
CA ALA A 40 -15.64 -13.77 -12.36
C ALA A 40 -14.87 -13.43 -13.64
N ILE A 41 -14.06 -12.37 -13.63
CA ILE A 41 -13.29 -11.89 -14.79
C ILE A 41 -11.95 -12.61 -14.89
N ILE A 42 -11.28 -12.85 -13.77
CA ILE A 42 -9.91 -13.35 -13.72
C ILE A 42 -9.94 -14.82 -13.34
N GLN A 43 -9.72 -15.69 -14.34
CA GLN A 43 -9.65 -17.13 -14.14
C GLN A 43 -8.36 -17.56 -13.43
N ASP A 44 -7.22 -16.97 -13.81
CA ASP A 44 -5.93 -17.17 -13.15
C ASP A 44 -5.62 -16.01 -12.20
N HIS A 45 -5.71 -16.28 -10.90
CA HIS A 45 -5.49 -15.30 -9.84
C HIS A 45 -4.06 -14.74 -9.83
N ASP A 46 -3.10 -15.43 -10.43
CA ASP A 46 -1.73 -14.95 -10.62
C ASP A 46 -1.70 -13.67 -11.49
N ASN A 47 -2.69 -13.46 -12.36
CA ASN A 47 -2.83 -12.22 -13.13
C ASN A 47 -3.11 -11.01 -12.23
N LEU A 48 -3.78 -11.19 -11.08
CA LEU A 48 -3.98 -10.10 -10.11
C LEU A 48 -2.65 -9.70 -9.47
N PHE A 49 -1.81 -10.67 -9.15
CA PHE A 49 -0.48 -10.41 -8.60
C PHE A 49 0.40 -9.68 -9.62
N VAL A 50 0.44 -10.17 -10.87
CA VAL A 50 1.18 -9.50 -11.96
C VAL A 50 0.67 -8.08 -12.20
N ALA A 51 -0.65 -7.88 -12.15
CA ALA A 51 -1.24 -6.54 -12.27
C ALA A 51 -0.84 -5.63 -11.10
N ALA A 52 -0.83 -6.14 -9.87
CA ALA A 52 -0.38 -5.39 -8.69
C ALA A 52 1.07 -4.91 -8.85
N GLU A 53 1.98 -5.81 -9.23
CA GLU A 53 3.39 -5.52 -9.45
C GLU A 53 3.62 -4.54 -10.62
N ALA A 54 2.86 -4.68 -11.71
CA ALA A 54 2.92 -3.76 -12.84
C ALA A 54 2.48 -2.34 -12.45
N VAL A 55 1.37 -2.21 -11.70
CA VAL A 55 0.89 -0.91 -11.22
C VAL A 55 1.89 -0.29 -10.23
N HIS A 56 2.47 -1.09 -9.35
CA HIS A 56 3.50 -0.62 -8.42
C HIS A 56 4.74 -0.11 -9.16
N SER A 57 5.21 -0.86 -10.16
CA SER A 57 6.35 -0.49 -11.01
C SER A 57 6.09 0.80 -11.80
N LEU A 58 4.87 1.01 -12.29
CA LEU A 58 4.46 2.28 -12.91
C LEU A 58 4.52 3.44 -11.92
N GLY A 59 4.06 3.23 -10.68
CA GLY A 59 4.18 4.22 -9.61
C GLY A 59 5.63 4.62 -9.34
N ILE A 60 6.52 3.63 -9.23
CA ILE A 60 7.97 3.88 -9.04
C ILE A 60 8.54 4.62 -10.25
N SER A 61 8.14 4.29 -11.47
CA SER A 61 8.60 4.98 -12.68
C SER A 61 8.20 6.46 -12.68
N VAL A 62 6.99 6.79 -12.24
CA VAL A 62 6.53 8.18 -12.05
C VAL A 62 7.38 8.91 -11.01
N LEU A 63 7.73 8.23 -9.91
CA LEU A 63 8.60 8.78 -8.88
C LEU A 63 10.02 9.05 -9.40
N ILE A 64 10.59 8.11 -10.16
CA ILE A 64 11.91 8.28 -10.82
C ILE A 64 11.87 9.47 -11.79
N TYR A 65 10.82 9.61 -12.58
CA TYR A 65 10.65 10.75 -13.49
C TYR A 65 10.68 12.08 -12.71
N LYS A 66 9.91 12.19 -11.61
CA LYS A 66 9.91 13.38 -10.75
C LYS A 66 11.31 13.70 -10.23
N LEU A 67 12.03 12.73 -9.65
CA LEU A 67 13.34 12.98 -9.05
C LEU A 67 14.42 13.32 -10.10
N THR A 68 14.30 12.81 -11.33
CA THR A 68 15.28 13.06 -12.40
C THR A 68 15.00 14.32 -13.20
N LYS A 69 13.74 14.59 -13.55
CA LYS A 69 13.34 15.69 -14.45
C LYS A 69 12.90 16.93 -13.70
N GLU A 70 12.00 16.79 -12.73
CA GLU A 70 11.51 17.92 -11.92
C GLU A 70 12.52 18.35 -10.85
N LYS A 71 13.48 17.48 -10.51
CA LYS A 71 14.54 17.76 -9.52
C LYS A 71 13.98 18.26 -8.18
N THR A 72 12.84 17.71 -7.76
CA THR A 72 12.22 17.98 -6.47
C THR A 72 11.84 16.68 -5.77
N CYS A 73 11.99 16.66 -4.45
CA CYS A 73 11.48 15.60 -3.58
C CYS A 73 10.33 16.07 -2.69
N ASP A 74 9.66 17.17 -3.03
CA ASP A 74 8.61 17.77 -2.20
C ASP A 74 7.44 16.79 -1.99
N GLY A 75 6.97 16.68 -0.75
CA GLY A 75 5.88 15.79 -0.38
C GLY A 75 6.24 14.30 -0.36
N LEU A 76 7.51 13.92 -0.51
CA LEU A 76 7.99 12.55 -0.36
C LEU A 76 8.66 12.38 1.02
N SER A 77 8.29 11.32 1.75
CA SER A 77 8.90 10.97 3.03
C SER A 77 10.10 10.06 2.81
N LEU A 78 11.27 10.52 3.26
CA LEU A 78 12.47 9.69 3.31
C LEU A 78 12.28 8.53 4.28
N LYS A 79 11.59 8.77 5.41
CA LYS A 79 11.29 7.75 6.43
C LYS A 79 10.49 6.59 5.88
N SER A 80 9.49 6.84 5.03
CA SER A 80 8.73 5.77 4.39
C SER A 80 9.59 4.95 3.40
N GLN A 81 10.49 5.60 2.65
CA GLN A 81 11.41 4.90 1.76
C GLN A 81 12.42 4.04 2.55
N GLU A 82 12.92 4.53 3.69
CA GLU A 82 13.80 3.77 4.60
C GLU A 82 13.11 2.51 5.17
N LEU A 83 11.86 2.64 5.61
CA LEU A 83 11.06 1.50 6.05
C LEU A 83 10.81 0.51 4.89
N THR A 84 10.60 1.04 3.69
CA THR A 84 10.39 0.24 2.49
C THR A 84 11.62 -0.58 2.13
N ALA A 85 12.78 0.05 2.09
CA ALA A 85 14.05 -0.64 1.89
C ALA A 85 14.33 -1.69 2.98
N MET A 86 13.97 -1.40 4.24
CA MET A 86 14.16 -2.33 5.35
C MET A 86 13.35 -3.61 5.19
N PHE A 87 12.04 -3.52 4.95
CA PHE A 87 11.23 -4.74 4.80
C PHE A 87 11.60 -5.49 3.51
N LEU A 88 11.92 -4.79 2.42
CA LEU A 88 12.35 -5.42 1.17
C LEU A 88 13.68 -6.16 1.33
N ALA A 89 14.64 -5.61 2.07
CA ALA A 89 15.90 -6.29 2.35
C ALA A 89 15.69 -7.57 3.17
N VAL A 90 14.84 -7.51 4.20
CA VAL A 90 14.49 -8.69 5.01
C VAL A 90 13.73 -9.71 4.19
N ARG A 91 12.78 -9.29 3.35
CA ARG A 91 12.03 -10.19 2.46
C ARG A 91 12.95 -10.85 1.45
N LEU A 92 13.83 -10.09 0.79
CA LEU A 92 14.78 -10.63 -0.17
C LEU A 92 15.70 -11.68 0.48
N TYR A 93 16.18 -11.43 1.71
CA TYR A 93 16.89 -12.43 2.50
C TYR A 93 16.05 -13.68 2.74
N CYS A 94 14.80 -13.52 3.18
CA CYS A 94 13.89 -14.66 3.41
C CYS A 94 13.64 -15.43 2.12
N SER A 95 13.45 -14.74 0.98
CA SER A 95 13.30 -15.36 -0.34
C SER A 95 14.53 -16.21 -0.65
N PHE A 96 15.76 -15.68 -0.62
CA PHE A 96 16.95 -16.49 -0.89
C PHE A 96 17.10 -17.74 -0.01
N VAL A 97 16.64 -17.68 1.24
CA VAL A 97 16.79 -18.77 2.22
C VAL A 97 15.60 -19.74 2.22
N MET A 98 14.41 -19.30 1.85
CA MET A 98 13.15 -20.07 1.92
C MET A 98 12.57 -20.40 0.54
N GLU A 99 12.68 -19.51 -0.44
CA GLU A 99 11.99 -19.54 -1.73
C GLU A 99 12.86 -18.99 -2.88
N TYR A 100 13.35 -19.89 -3.76
CA TYR A 100 14.18 -19.53 -4.91
C TYR A 100 13.32 -19.23 -6.16
N ASP A 101 12.44 -18.22 -6.08
CA ASP A 101 11.44 -17.94 -7.12
C ASP A 101 11.61 -16.58 -7.82
N ILE A 102 10.85 -16.35 -8.89
CA ILE A 102 10.75 -15.10 -9.67
C ILE A 102 10.47 -13.88 -8.79
N HIS A 103 9.79 -14.06 -7.65
CA HIS A 103 9.54 -13.05 -6.63
C HIS A 103 10.85 -12.43 -6.10
N THR A 104 11.91 -13.22 -5.97
CA THR A 104 13.25 -12.75 -5.57
C THR A 104 13.78 -11.66 -6.50
N VAL A 105 13.56 -11.81 -7.81
CA VAL A 105 14.03 -10.87 -8.83
C VAL A 105 13.24 -9.56 -8.76
N LEU A 106 11.93 -9.64 -8.55
CA LEU A 106 11.05 -8.47 -8.41
C LEU A 106 11.36 -7.69 -7.12
N ASP A 107 11.54 -8.37 -6.00
CA ASP A 107 11.94 -7.74 -4.73
C ASP A 107 13.31 -7.07 -4.85
N LEU A 108 14.29 -7.71 -5.52
CA LEU A 108 15.60 -7.12 -5.76
C LEU A 108 15.51 -5.85 -6.62
N ALA A 109 14.73 -5.88 -7.70
CA ALA A 109 14.52 -4.71 -8.56
C ALA A 109 13.85 -3.56 -7.80
N THR A 110 12.85 -3.87 -6.98
CA THR A 110 12.14 -2.90 -6.14
C THR A 110 13.06 -2.33 -5.05
N LEU A 111 13.90 -3.16 -4.43
CA LEU A 111 14.88 -2.71 -3.46
C LEU A 111 15.92 -1.78 -4.09
N ALA A 112 16.47 -2.16 -5.24
CA ALA A 112 17.47 -1.35 -5.95
C ALA A 112 16.92 0.03 -6.33
N THR A 113 15.70 0.09 -6.86
CA THR A 113 15.03 1.36 -7.18
C THR A 113 14.72 2.19 -5.93
N THR A 114 14.29 1.56 -4.83
CA THR A 114 14.05 2.24 -3.55
C THR A 114 15.35 2.82 -2.98
N LEU A 115 16.45 2.07 -3.00
CA LEU A 115 17.76 2.56 -2.57
C LEU A 115 18.25 3.74 -3.41
N TRP A 116 18.01 3.70 -4.73
CA TRP A 116 18.30 4.83 -5.61
C TRP A 116 17.45 6.06 -5.26
N VAL A 117 16.15 5.90 -4.97
CA VAL A 117 15.28 6.98 -4.49
C VAL A 117 15.82 7.58 -3.19
N ILE A 118 16.20 6.74 -2.21
CA ILE A 118 16.79 7.18 -0.94
C ILE A 118 18.07 7.99 -1.19
N TYR A 119 18.95 7.50 -2.08
CA TYR A 119 20.17 8.21 -2.47
C TYR A 119 19.87 9.58 -3.07
N MET A 120 18.92 9.66 -4.00
CA MET A 120 18.50 10.92 -4.61
C MET A 120 17.97 11.93 -3.59
N ILE A 121 17.11 11.48 -2.67
CA ILE A 121 16.57 12.35 -1.62
C ILE A 121 17.69 12.82 -0.70
N ARG A 122 18.53 11.92 -0.17
CA ARG A 122 19.52 12.23 0.87
C ARG A 122 20.65 13.14 0.38
N PHE A 123 21.15 12.90 -0.83
CA PHE A 123 22.40 13.53 -1.30
C PHE A 123 22.19 14.59 -2.37
N ASN A 124 21.14 14.50 -3.19
CA ASN A 124 20.96 15.43 -4.31
C ASN A 124 19.85 16.46 -4.07
N LEU A 125 18.79 16.09 -3.34
CA LEU A 125 17.55 16.88 -3.29
C LEU A 125 17.12 17.29 -1.87
N ARG A 126 17.89 16.95 -0.83
CA ARG A 126 17.51 17.20 0.57
C ARG A 126 17.43 18.70 0.87
N SER A 127 16.27 19.14 1.35
CA SER A 127 16.05 20.50 1.87
C SER A 127 15.72 20.48 3.36
N ILE A 128 16.07 21.57 4.07
CA ILE A 128 15.79 21.73 5.51
C ILE A 128 14.29 21.73 5.79
N ASP A 129 13.50 22.35 4.91
CA ASP A 129 12.04 22.40 5.04
C ASP A 129 11.39 21.00 4.96
N MET A 130 11.94 20.11 4.15
CA MET A 130 11.44 18.74 4.06
C MET A 130 11.80 17.91 5.30
N GLU A 131 12.97 18.14 5.88
CA GLU A 131 13.38 17.48 7.12
C GLU A 131 12.46 17.83 8.29
N ASN A 132 12.02 19.10 8.38
CA ASN A 132 11.06 19.53 9.39
C ASN A 132 9.66 18.89 9.21
N LYS A 133 9.26 18.62 7.96
CA LYS A 133 7.96 18.00 7.63
C LYS A 133 7.95 16.49 7.86
N ASP A 134 9.07 15.81 7.67
CA ASP A 134 9.24 14.35 7.83
C ASP A 134 9.70 13.98 9.26
N SER A 135 8.93 14.46 10.25
CA SER A 135 9.23 14.29 11.69
C SER A 135 8.68 13.00 12.30
N PHE A 136 8.20 12.07 11.48
CA PHE A 136 7.60 10.82 11.94
C PHE A 136 8.65 9.89 12.57
N PRO A 137 8.55 9.51 13.86
CA PRO A 137 9.56 8.68 14.50
C PRO A 137 9.45 7.21 14.08
N LEU A 138 10.50 6.67 13.46
CA LEU A 138 10.52 5.30 12.92
C LEU A 138 10.29 4.21 13.97
N TYR A 139 10.69 4.44 15.22
CA TYR A 139 10.54 3.44 16.29
C TYR A 139 9.08 3.10 16.58
N PHE A 140 8.13 4.02 16.32
CA PHE A 140 6.69 3.75 16.46
C PHE A 140 6.18 2.73 15.44
N VAL A 141 6.92 2.49 14.36
CA VAL A 141 6.58 1.49 13.35
C VAL A 141 7.43 0.24 13.55
N VAL A 142 8.75 0.39 13.63
CA VAL A 142 9.68 -0.76 13.69
C VAL A 142 9.52 -1.58 14.97
N VAL A 143 9.39 -0.94 16.14
CA VAL A 143 9.34 -1.67 17.42
C VAL A 143 8.06 -2.50 17.55
N PRO A 144 6.85 -1.98 17.29
CA PRO A 144 5.63 -2.80 17.30
C PRO A 144 5.68 -3.95 16.30
N CYS A 145 6.22 -3.74 15.09
CA CYS A 145 6.35 -4.80 14.09
C CYS A 145 7.31 -5.91 14.56
N ALA A 146 8.43 -5.54 15.18
CA ALA A 146 9.37 -6.51 15.74
C ALA A 146 8.77 -7.30 16.90
N VAL A 147 8.06 -6.63 17.82
CA VAL A 147 7.37 -7.31 18.94
C VAL A 147 6.29 -8.25 18.42
N LEU A 148 5.46 -7.80 17.48
CA LEU A 148 4.44 -8.67 16.85
C LEU A 148 5.08 -9.86 16.14
N ALA A 149 6.19 -9.67 15.43
CA ALA A 149 6.91 -10.76 14.78
C ALA A 149 7.51 -11.78 15.75
N LEU A 150 7.90 -11.37 16.96
CA LEU A 150 8.36 -12.29 18.00
C LEU A 150 7.21 -13.12 18.59
N LEU A 151 6.00 -12.54 18.68
CA LEU A 151 4.83 -13.18 19.28
C LEU A 151 4.04 -14.03 18.26
N ILE A 152 3.94 -13.53 17.03
CA ILE A 152 3.14 -14.09 15.95
C ILE A 152 4.04 -14.22 14.73
N HIS A 153 4.52 -15.44 14.53
CA HIS A 153 5.29 -15.83 13.36
C HIS A 153 4.82 -17.20 12.86
N PRO A 154 5.16 -17.57 11.63
CA PRO A 154 4.78 -18.87 11.08
C PRO A 154 5.35 -20.02 11.90
N THR A 155 4.65 -21.15 11.86
CA THR A 155 5.04 -22.40 12.51
C THR A 155 5.62 -23.41 11.51
N THR A 156 6.19 -22.92 10.41
CA THR A 156 6.78 -23.74 9.34
C THR A 156 8.08 -24.42 9.79
N SER A 157 8.59 -25.36 8.99
CA SER A 157 9.79 -26.17 9.29
C SER A 157 11.12 -25.40 9.26
N HIS A 158 11.13 -24.16 8.76
CA HIS A 158 12.32 -23.31 8.67
C HIS A 158 12.85 -22.88 10.04
N HIS A 159 14.11 -22.43 10.09
CA HIS A 159 14.71 -21.89 11.31
C HIS A 159 13.91 -20.74 11.92
N ILE A 160 13.83 -20.70 13.25
CA ILE A 160 13.04 -19.70 14.00
C ILE A 160 13.35 -18.25 13.59
N VAL A 161 14.62 -17.94 13.33
CA VAL A 161 15.06 -16.60 12.91
C VAL A 161 14.42 -16.21 11.58
N ASN A 162 14.41 -17.11 10.59
CA ASN A 162 13.83 -16.85 9.27
C ASN A 162 12.31 -16.65 9.38
N ARG A 163 11.64 -17.42 10.24
CA ARG A 163 10.20 -17.28 10.49
C ARG A 163 9.86 -15.92 11.11
N ILE A 164 10.64 -15.48 12.09
CA ILE A 164 10.48 -14.15 12.71
C ILE A 164 10.77 -13.04 11.70
N PHE A 165 11.81 -13.18 10.88
CA PHE A 165 12.16 -12.18 9.86
C PHE A 165 11.08 -12.05 8.78
N TRP A 166 10.51 -13.17 8.34
CA TRP A 166 9.38 -13.13 7.41
C TRP A 166 8.15 -12.47 8.06
N ALA A 167 7.85 -12.79 9.32
CA ALA A 167 6.79 -12.10 10.06
C ALA A 167 7.02 -10.59 10.19
N PHE A 168 8.27 -10.21 10.49
CA PHE A 168 8.68 -8.81 10.60
C PHE A 168 8.48 -8.06 9.30
N CYS A 169 8.89 -8.62 8.15
CA CYS A 169 8.74 -7.90 6.88
C CYS A 169 7.27 -7.75 6.46
N VAL A 170 6.41 -8.74 6.71
CA VAL A 170 4.97 -8.65 6.46
C VAL A 170 4.33 -7.54 7.32
N PHE A 171 4.61 -7.51 8.62
CA PHE A 171 4.07 -6.46 9.49
C PHE A 171 4.61 -5.08 9.14
N LEU A 172 5.90 -4.97 8.87
CA LEU A 172 6.54 -3.71 8.53
C LEU A 172 6.01 -3.14 7.22
N GLU A 173 5.78 -3.98 6.20
CA GLU A 173 5.18 -3.58 4.93
C GLU A 173 3.78 -3.00 5.10
N ALA A 174 2.96 -3.60 5.98
CA ALA A 174 1.58 -3.18 6.17
C ALA A 174 1.46 -1.71 6.64
N VAL A 175 2.49 -1.19 7.33
CA VAL A 175 2.47 0.13 7.96
C VAL A 175 3.61 1.06 7.49
N SER A 176 4.48 0.62 6.58
CA SER A 176 5.64 1.41 6.11
C SER A 176 5.26 2.72 5.41
N VAL A 177 4.02 2.84 4.93
CA VAL A 177 3.49 4.02 4.23
C VAL A 177 3.06 5.16 5.17
N LEU A 178 2.96 4.90 6.49
CA LEU A 178 2.48 5.89 7.45
C LEU A 178 3.27 7.22 7.45
N PRO A 179 4.62 7.23 7.40
CA PRO A 179 5.37 8.49 7.33
C PRO A 179 5.08 9.27 6.05
N GLN A 180 4.85 8.58 4.92
CA GLN A 180 4.51 9.21 3.65
C GLN A 180 3.18 9.96 3.75
N LEU A 181 2.15 9.31 4.31
CA LEU A 181 0.86 9.95 4.52
C LEU A 181 0.96 11.13 5.50
N HIS A 182 1.74 10.99 6.58
CA HIS A 182 1.98 12.06 7.54
C HIS A 182 2.58 13.33 6.88
N VAL A 183 3.59 13.16 6.02
CA VAL A 183 4.18 14.28 5.25
C VAL A 183 3.16 14.94 4.33
N MET A 184 2.29 14.15 3.68
CA MET A 184 1.26 14.67 2.78
C MET A 184 0.20 15.49 3.52
N GLN A 185 -0.18 15.06 4.72
CA GLN A 185 -1.06 15.83 5.59
C GLN A 185 -0.44 17.16 6.02
N ASN A 186 0.84 17.13 6.42
CA ASN A 186 1.56 18.32 6.86
C ASN A 186 1.75 19.33 5.71
N THR A 187 1.90 18.84 4.48
CA THR A 187 2.15 19.68 3.30
C THR A 187 0.85 20.32 2.75
N LYS A 188 -0.33 19.74 3.03
CA LYS A 188 -1.70 20.16 2.61
C LYS A 188 -1.96 20.24 1.10
N ILE A 189 -0.95 20.58 0.31
CA ILE A 189 -0.93 20.60 -1.15
C ILE A 189 -0.03 19.48 -1.61
N VAL A 190 -0.60 18.46 -2.24
CA VAL A 190 0.15 17.33 -2.76
C VAL A 190 0.42 17.55 -4.24
N GLU A 191 1.70 17.47 -4.62
CA GLU A 191 2.09 17.58 -6.01
C GLU A 191 1.55 16.42 -6.86
N PRO A 192 1.20 16.66 -8.14
CA PRO A 192 0.56 15.66 -8.99
C PRO A 192 1.34 14.35 -9.10
N PHE A 193 2.65 14.42 -9.34
CA PHE A 193 3.49 13.22 -9.50
C PHE A 193 3.56 12.36 -8.22
N THR A 194 3.67 12.98 -7.04
CA THR A 194 3.61 12.25 -5.78
C THR A 194 2.23 11.66 -5.56
N ALA A 195 1.17 12.39 -5.91
CA ALA A 195 -0.19 11.88 -5.81
C ALA A 195 -0.42 10.66 -6.71
N HIS A 196 0.07 10.68 -7.95
CA HIS A 196 0.03 9.55 -8.89
C HIS A 196 0.80 8.34 -8.36
N TYR A 197 2.00 8.54 -7.82
CA TYR A 197 2.80 7.48 -7.20
C TYR A 197 2.07 6.82 -6.03
N VAL A 198 1.58 7.61 -5.06
CA VAL A 198 0.89 7.07 -3.87
C VAL A 198 -0.45 6.42 -4.25
N PHE A 199 -1.13 6.94 -5.28
CA PHE A 199 -2.35 6.31 -5.79
C PHE A 199 -2.05 4.96 -6.46
N ALA A 200 -1.02 4.88 -7.29
CA ALA A 200 -0.58 3.62 -7.89
C ALA A 200 -0.18 2.61 -6.81
N LEU A 201 0.54 3.04 -5.77
CA LEU A 201 0.83 2.20 -4.60
C LEU A 201 -0.46 1.68 -3.96
N GLY A 202 -1.45 2.53 -3.70
CA GLY A 202 -2.75 2.13 -3.15
C GLY A 202 -3.51 1.11 -4.02
N VAL A 203 -3.51 1.29 -5.34
CA VAL A 203 -4.12 0.32 -6.27
C VAL A 203 -3.37 -1.01 -6.23
N ALA A 204 -2.04 -1.00 -6.23
CA ALA A 204 -1.24 -2.23 -6.11
C ALA A 204 -1.57 -3.00 -4.81
N ARG A 205 -1.73 -2.29 -3.68
CA ARG A 205 -2.09 -2.93 -2.41
C ARG A 205 -3.50 -3.51 -2.40
N PHE A 206 -4.46 -2.81 -3.00
CA PHE A 206 -5.80 -3.35 -3.19
C PHE A 206 -5.79 -4.64 -4.03
N LEU A 207 -5.02 -4.68 -5.12
CA LEU A 207 -4.90 -5.86 -5.97
C LEU A 207 -4.21 -7.03 -5.26
N SER A 208 -3.15 -6.77 -4.48
CA SER A 208 -2.49 -7.76 -3.62
C SER A 208 -3.46 -8.34 -2.58
N CYS A 209 -4.18 -7.48 -1.88
CA CYS A 209 -5.19 -7.91 -0.91
C CYS A 209 -6.29 -8.76 -1.58
N ALA A 210 -6.76 -8.36 -2.77
CA ALA A 210 -7.74 -9.13 -3.52
C ALA A 210 -7.20 -10.50 -3.95
N HIS A 211 -5.95 -10.57 -4.42
CA HIS A 211 -5.27 -11.81 -4.76
C HIS A 211 -5.24 -12.77 -3.56
N TRP A 212 -4.76 -12.32 -2.40
CA TRP A 212 -4.69 -13.13 -1.18
C TRP A 212 -6.08 -13.63 -0.72
N VAL A 213 -7.08 -12.76 -0.71
CA VAL A 213 -8.45 -13.14 -0.30
C VAL A 213 -9.02 -14.20 -1.25
N LEU A 214 -8.86 -14.02 -2.56
CA LEU A 214 -9.38 -14.97 -3.54
C LEU A 214 -8.63 -16.30 -3.51
N GLN A 215 -7.32 -16.29 -3.32
CA GLN A 215 -6.52 -17.51 -3.20
C GLN A 215 -6.92 -18.34 -1.97
N VAL A 216 -7.26 -17.69 -0.85
CA VAL A 216 -7.81 -18.35 0.34
C VAL A 216 -9.19 -18.96 0.07
N LEU A 217 -10.07 -18.24 -0.63
CA LEU A 217 -11.42 -18.71 -0.95
C LEU A 217 -11.38 -19.91 -1.92
N ASP A 218 -10.57 -19.84 -2.96
CA ASP A 218 -10.49 -20.87 -4.00
C ASP A 218 -9.74 -22.12 -3.53
N SER A 219 -8.70 -21.96 -2.70
CA SER A 219 -8.02 -23.10 -2.05
C SER A 219 -8.86 -23.77 -0.95
N ARG A 220 -10.11 -23.30 -0.71
CA ARG A 220 -11.00 -23.77 0.36
C ARG A 220 -10.32 -23.77 1.74
N GLY A 221 -9.42 -22.81 1.97
CA GLY A 221 -8.65 -22.69 3.21
C GLY A 221 -7.38 -23.56 3.28
N HIS A 222 -7.06 -24.38 2.27
CA HIS A 222 -5.81 -25.16 2.26
C HIS A 222 -4.57 -24.25 2.34
N LEU A 223 -4.62 -23.07 1.70
CA LEU A 223 -3.54 -22.07 1.79
C LEU A 223 -3.30 -21.61 3.24
N LEU A 224 -4.37 -21.44 4.03
CA LEU A 224 -4.23 -21.04 5.44
C LEU A 224 -3.50 -22.10 6.27
N VAL A 225 -3.71 -23.38 5.95
CA VAL A 225 -2.99 -24.48 6.60
C VAL A 225 -1.54 -24.55 6.14
N ALA A 226 -1.27 -24.27 4.86
CA ALA A 226 0.09 -24.24 4.30
C ALA A 226 0.95 -23.13 4.92
N LEU A 227 0.35 -21.96 5.23
CA LEU A 227 1.02 -20.86 5.93
C LEU A 227 1.39 -21.22 7.39
N GLY A 228 0.81 -22.28 7.94
CA GLY A 228 1.09 -22.80 9.28
C GLY A 228 -0.17 -22.89 10.14
N HIS A 229 0.02 -22.98 11.45
CA HIS A 229 -1.05 -23.07 12.42
C HIS A 229 -1.06 -21.86 13.37
N GLY A 230 -2.16 -21.68 14.11
CA GLY A 230 -2.31 -20.59 15.07
C GLY A 230 -2.76 -19.27 14.42
N LEU A 231 -2.32 -18.15 14.99
CA LEU A 231 -2.76 -16.82 14.58
C LEU A 231 -2.10 -16.30 13.29
N TRP A 232 -0.99 -16.91 12.86
CA TRP A 232 -0.18 -16.42 11.75
C TRP A 232 -0.95 -16.30 10.42
N PRO A 233 -1.67 -17.31 9.93
CA PRO A 233 -2.39 -17.21 8.64
C PRO A 233 -3.42 -16.08 8.62
N SER A 234 -4.12 -15.85 9.73
CA SER A 234 -5.06 -14.74 9.86
C SER A 234 -4.34 -13.39 9.85
N MET A 235 -3.17 -13.30 10.48
CA MET A 235 -2.37 -12.07 10.54
C MET A 235 -1.81 -11.65 9.18
N VAL A 236 -1.52 -12.58 8.27
CA VAL A 236 -1.16 -12.25 6.87
C VAL A 236 -2.31 -11.50 6.19
N LEU A 237 -3.53 -12.06 6.23
CA LEU A 237 -4.71 -11.41 5.66
C LEU A 237 -5.04 -10.06 6.33
N ILE A 238 -4.92 -9.99 7.64
CA ILE A 238 -5.12 -8.73 8.38
C ILE A 238 -4.09 -7.69 7.94
N SER A 239 -2.84 -8.08 7.69
CA SER A 239 -1.77 -7.16 7.23
C SER A 239 -2.09 -6.57 5.85
N GLU A 240 -2.55 -7.40 4.91
CA GLU A 240 -3.01 -6.94 3.58
C GLU A 240 -4.20 -5.95 3.68
N ILE A 241 -5.16 -6.25 4.57
CA ILE A 241 -6.31 -5.39 4.82
C ILE A 241 -5.87 -4.06 5.45
N VAL A 242 -4.98 -4.10 6.45
CA VAL A 242 -4.46 -2.90 7.12
C VAL A 242 -3.76 -2.00 6.10
N GLN A 243 -2.89 -2.56 5.26
CA GLN A 243 -2.19 -1.79 4.25
C GLN A 243 -3.15 -1.13 3.24
N THR A 244 -4.15 -1.88 2.79
CA THR A 244 -5.17 -1.39 1.85
C THR A 244 -6.02 -0.29 2.50
N PHE A 245 -6.38 -0.46 3.77
CA PHE A 245 -7.22 0.49 4.50
C PHE A 245 -6.50 1.81 4.77
N ILE A 246 -5.22 1.76 5.16
CA ILE A 246 -4.38 2.96 5.39
C ILE A 246 -4.30 3.83 4.13
N LEU A 247 -4.31 3.24 2.93
CA LEU A 247 -4.26 3.97 1.67
C LEU A 247 -5.65 4.35 1.11
N ALA A 248 -6.73 3.84 1.69
CA ALA A 248 -8.07 3.97 1.13
C ALA A 248 -8.57 5.42 1.13
N ASP A 249 -8.36 6.18 2.22
CA ASP A 249 -8.81 7.58 2.29
C ASP A 249 -8.06 8.45 1.27
N PHE A 250 -6.74 8.27 1.18
CA PHE A 250 -5.93 8.95 0.18
C PHE A 250 -6.45 8.67 -1.24
N CYS A 251 -6.66 7.39 -1.58
CA CYS A 251 -7.19 6.98 -2.88
C CYS A 251 -8.57 7.58 -3.16
N TYR A 252 -9.45 7.66 -2.15
CA TYR A 252 -10.74 8.31 -2.26
C TYR A 252 -10.62 9.80 -2.61
N TYR A 253 -9.77 10.55 -1.90
CA TYR A 253 -9.55 11.97 -2.17
C TYR A 253 -8.87 12.22 -3.51
N TYR A 254 -7.92 11.37 -3.90
CA TYR A 254 -7.28 11.41 -5.20
C TYR A 254 -8.31 11.28 -6.34
N VAL A 255 -9.14 10.23 -6.29
CA VAL A 255 -10.19 9.99 -7.29
C VAL A 255 -11.15 11.17 -7.35
N LYS A 256 -11.58 11.69 -6.20
CA LYS A 256 -12.45 12.85 -6.11
C LYS A 256 -11.83 14.12 -6.73
N SER A 257 -10.53 14.35 -6.55
CA SER A 257 -9.81 15.48 -7.15
C SER A 257 -9.77 15.38 -8.68
N VAL A 258 -9.45 14.20 -9.20
CA VAL A 258 -9.37 13.93 -10.65
C VAL A 258 -10.74 14.12 -11.31
N PHE A 259 -11.80 13.53 -10.77
CA PHE A 259 -13.16 13.72 -11.29
C PHE A 259 -13.70 15.15 -11.09
N GLY A 260 -13.18 15.88 -10.12
CA GLY A 260 -13.46 17.30 -9.90
C GLY A 260 -12.71 18.25 -10.83
N GLY A 261 -11.82 17.74 -11.68
CA GLY A 261 -10.97 18.55 -12.57
C GLY A 261 -9.88 19.34 -11.84
N GLN A 262 -9.57 18.99 -10.59
CA GLN A 262 -8.53 19.63 -9.81
C GLN A 262 -7.19 18.95 -10.09
N LEU A 263 -6.28 19.67 -10.75
CA LEU A 263 -4.92 19.19 -11.05
C LEU A 263 -4.06 19.02 -9.78
N VAL A 264 -4.40 19.77 -8.72
CA VAL A 264 -3.66 19.80 -7.46
C VAL A 264 -4.53 19.20 -6.36
N LEU A 265 -4.05 18.12 -5.74
CA LEU A 265 -4.75 17.46 -4.66
C LEU A 265 -4.58 18.23 -3.36
N ARG A 266 -5.69 18.66 -2.76
CA ARG A 266 -5.72 19.28 -1.44
C ARG A 266 -6.40 18.34 -0.45
N LEU A 267 -5.63 17.89 0.54
CA LEU A 267 -6.15 17.04 1.60
C LEU A 267 -6.84 17.93 2.66
N PRO A 268 -8.09 17.62 3.08
CA PRO A 268 -8.72 18.33 4.18
C PRO A 268 -8.00 18.02 5.50
N SER A 269 -8.06 18.96 6.46
CA SER A 269 -7.46 18.78 7.77
C SER A 269 -8.06 17.57 8.49
N GLY A 270 -7.26 16.53 8.73
CA GLY A 270 -7.68 15.30 9.40
C GLY A 270 -8.01 14.09 8.50
N ALA A 271 -7.79 14.17 7.19
CA ALA A 271 -7.86 13.01 6.29
C ALA A 271 -6.55 12.17 6.36
N VAL A 272 -6.67 10.88 6.68
CA VAL A 272 -5.71 9.75 6.47
C VAL A 272 -6.49 8.47 6.32
#